data_AF-A0A2N3W4U4-F1
#
_entry.id   AF-A0A2N3W4U4-F1
#
_cell.length_a   1.000
_cell.length_b   1.000
_cell.length_c   1.000
_cell.angle_alpha   90.00
_cell.angle_beta   90.00
_cell.angle_gamma   90.00
#
_symmetry.space_group_name_H-M   'P 1'
#
loop_
_entity.id
_entity.type
_entity.pdbx_description
1 polymer ?
#
loop_
_entity_poly.entity_id
_entity_poly.type
_entity_poly.pdbx_seq_one_letter_code
_entity_poly.pdbx_strand_id
1 'polypeptide(L)'
;MLPPALPASLGCDAVAVPASYGFRVLARLPRSGCVFADADCWWWVVPAGSDHDLTWPHPARYAPDARVPENPGRRMIHCPDSTSPYTPPIPLYLVVCQLTGTAPAWT
;
A
#
# COMPACT_ATOMS: atom_id res chain seq x y z
N MET A 1 -10.10 -3.97 10.46
CA MET A 1 -9.08 -3.69 11.49
C MET A 1 -7.77 -4.39 11.11
N LEU A 2 -6.60 -3.85 11.42
CA LEU A 2 -5.34 -4.61 11.34
C LEU A 2 -5.38 -5.75 12.38
N PRO A 3 -4.78 -6.93 12.11
CA PRO A 3 -4.70 -7.99 13.10
C PRO A 3 -4.01 -7.47 14.37
N PRO A 4 -4.52 -7.79 15.58
CA PRO A 4 -3.91 -7.33 16.84
C PRO A 4 -2.42 -7.71 17.00
N ALA A 5 -1.99 -8.79 16.35
CA ALA A 5 -0.60 -9.23 16.31
C ALA A 5 0.32 -8.35 15.44
N LEU A 6 -0.23 -7.40 14.68
CA LEU A 6 0.48 -6.52 13.75
C LEU A 6 0.28 -5.05 14.14
N PRO A 7 0.92 -4.58 15.24
CA PRO A 7 0.76 -3.20 15.68
C PRO A 7 1.36 -2.22 14.66
N ALA A 8 0.60 -1.16 14.37
CA ALA A 8 1.04 -0.08 13.47
C ALA A 8 1.83 0.99 14.24
N SER A 9 3.04 0.63 14.71
CA SER A 9 3.88 1.50 15.55
C SER A 9 4.46 2.74 14.85
N LEU A 10 4.41 2.79 13.52
CA LEU A 10 4.92 3.90 12.68
C LEU A 10 3.77 4.69 12.03
N GLY A 11 2.57 4.70 12.63
CA GLY A 11 1.36 5.27 12.02
C GLY A 11 0.75 4.36 10.95
N CYS A 12 -0.36 4.75 10.33
CA CYS A 12 -1.07 3.88 9.37
C CYS A 12 -1.60 4.69 8.19
N ASP A 13 -0.74 4.84 7.19
CA ASP A 13 -1.12 5.41 5.90
C ASP A 13 -1.30 4.27 4.89
N ALA A 14 -1.79 4.62 3.70
CA ALA A 14 -1.94 3.64 2.64
C ALA A 14 -1.70 4.22 1.26
N VAL A 15 -1.34 3.33 0.34
CA VAL A 15 -1.30 3.64 -1.08
C VAL A 15 -2.44 2.89 -1.76
N ALA A 16 -3.36 3.63 -2.35
CA ALA A 16 -4.41 3.09 -3.19
C ALA A 16 -3.86 2.88 -4.61
N VAL A 17 -4.04 1.70 -5.17
CA VAL A 17 -3.76 1.40 -6.59
C VAL A 17 -5.02 0.78 -7.19
N PRO A 18 -5.43 1.14 -8.41
CA PRO A 18 -6.60 0.53 -9.02
C PRO A 18 -6.52 -1.00 -9.06
N ALA A 19 -7.65 -1.66 -8.82
CA ALA A 19 -7.74 -3.12 -8.71
C ALA A 19 -7.16 -3.85 -9.94
N SER A 20 -7.21 -3.24 -11.12
CA SER A 20 -6.62 -3.76 -12.36
C SER A 20 -5.10 -3.97 -12.31
N TYR A 21 -4.40 -3.29 -11.40
CA TYR A 21 -2.98 -3.48 -11.14
C TYR A 21 -2.70 -4.36 -9.92
N GLY A 22 -3.71 -4.69 -9.10
CA GLY A 22 -3.52 -5.22 -7.76
C GLY A 22 -2.67 -6.48 -7.67
N PHE A 23 -3.08 -7.53 -8.37
CA PHE A 23 -2.31 -8.77 -8.46
C PHE A 23 -0.91 -8.57 -9.05
N ARG A 24 -0.77 -7.65 -10.01
CA ARG A 24 0.50 -7.34 -10.68
C ARG A 24 1.49 -6.63 -9.76
N VAL A 25 1.01 -5.83 -8.81
CA VAL A 25 1.82 -5.25 -7.74
C VAL A 25 2.22 -6.34 -6.75
N LEU A 26 1.23 -7.10 -6.25
CA LEU A 26 1.46 -8.14 -5.24
C LEU A 26 2.49 -9.18 -5.71
N ALA A 27 2.41 -9.63 -6.96
CA ALA A 27 3.32 -10.63 -7.53
C ALA A 27 4.75 -10.14 -7.76
N ARG A 28 4.99 -8.82 -7.79
CA ARG A 28 6.32 -8.22 -8.03
C ARG A 28 6.99 -7.73 -6.75
N LEU A 29 6.24 -7.59 -5.66
CA LEU A 29 6.78 -7.14 -4.39
C LEU A 29 7.63 -8.25 -3.76
N PRO A 30 8.85 -7.94 -3.28
CA PRO A 30 9.67 -8.91 -2.57
C PRO A 30 9.04 -9.33 -1.24
N ARG A 31 8.31 -8.40 -0.62
CA ARG A 31 7.43 -8.65 0.53
C ARG A 31 6.27 -7.65 0.51
N SER A 32 5.11 -8.11 0.95
CA SER A 32 3.90 -7.28 1.08
C SER A 32 3.40 -7.30 2.52
N GLY A 33 3.03 -6.13 3.05
CA GLY A 33 2.37 -5.99 4.35
C GLY A 33 0.88 -6.29 4.25
N CYS A 34 0.05 -5.69 5.09
CA CYS A 34 -1.40 -5.83 4.97
C CYS A 34 -1.90 -5.16 3.68
N VAL A 35 -2.74 -5.87 2.93
CA VAL A 35 -3.42 -5.34 1.76
C VAL A 35 -4.93 -5.51 1.93
N PHE A 36 -5.64 -4.42 1.71
CA PHE A 36 -7.10 -4.41 1.65
C PHE A 36 -7.58 -4.12 0.23
N ALA A 37 -8.79 -4.52 -0.10
CA ALA A 37 -9.40 -4.18 -1.37
C ALA A 37 -10.87 -3.83 -1.20
N ASP A 38 -11.31 -2.84 -1.98
CA ASP A 38 -12.72 -2.59 -2.29
C ASP A 38 -12.95 -2.84 -3.80
N ALA A 39 -14.07 -2.35 -4.33
CA ALA A 39 -14.45 -2.57 -5.73
C ALA A 39 -13.47 -1.91 -6.72
N ASP A 40 -12.88 -0.78 -6.34
CA ASP A 40 -12.14 0.07 -7.27
C ASP A 40 -10.63 -0.03 -7.04
N CYS A 41 -10.21 -0.18 -5.79
CA CYS A 41 -8.83 -0.02 -5.37
C CYS A 41 -8.38 -1.13 -4.43
N TRP A 42 -7.10 -1.45 -4.55
CA TRP A 42 -6.32 -2.17 -3.55
C TRP A 42 -5.51 -1.16 -2.75
N TRP A 43 -5.34 -1.44 -1.47
CA TRP A 43 -4.80 -0.52 -0.46
C TRP A 43 -3.67 -1.23 0.27
N TRP A 44 -2.43 -0.83 -0.01
CA TRP A 44 -1.25 -1.33 0.72
C TRP A 44 -1.03 -0.44 1.93
N VAL A 45 -1.01 -1.06 3.11
CA VAL A 45 -0.65 -0.35 4.34
C VAL A 45 0.85 -0.03 4.30
N VAL A 46 1.19 1.22 4.58
CA VAL A 46 2.57 1.75 4.64
C VAL A 46 2.77 2.57 5.92
N PRO A 47 4.00 2.79 6.38
CA PRO A 47 4.26 3.71 7.49
C PRO A 47 3.74 5.11 7.16
N ALA A 48 3.37 5.88 8.18
CA ALA A 48 2.98 7.27 7.97
C ALA A 48 4.15 8.09 7.40
N GLY A 49 3.84 9.04 6.51
CA GLY A 49 4.82 9.85 5.79
C GLY A 49 5.59 9.10 4.70
N SER A 50 5.06 8.01 4.16
CA SER A 50 5.66 7.26 3.05
C SER A 50 5.54 7.98 1.69
N ASP A 51 5.01 9.20 1.66
CA ASP A 51 5.07 10.14 0.54
C ASP A 51 6.22 11.17 0.69
N HIS A 52 6.97 11.13 1.79
CA HIS A 52 8.15 11.98 1.94
C HIS A 52 9.16 11.68 0.82
N ASP A 53 9.54 12.73 0.07
CA ASP A 53 10.40 12.69 -1.10
C ASP A 53 9.92 11.77 -2.25
N LEU A 54 8.67 11.29 -2.18
CA LEU A 54 8.08 10.36 -3.14
C LEU A 54 6.78 10.91 -3.73
N THR A 55 6.80 11.22 -5.03
CA THR A 55 5.57 11.54 -5.75
C THR A 55 4.94 10.27 -6.31
N TRP A 56 3.95 9.71 -5.61
CA TRP A 56 3.22 8.52 -6.06
C TRP A 56 2.61 8.74 -7.46
N PRO A 57 2.86 7.84 -8.42
CA PRO A 57 2.46 8.05 -9.82
C PRO A 57 0.96 7.80 -10.00
N HIS A 58 0.32 8.60 -10.86
CA HIS A 58 -1.06 8.32 -11.25
C HIS A 58 -1.15 6.97 -12.01
N PRO A 59 -2.19 6.16 -11.79
CA PRO A 59 -3.39 6.43 -10.98
C PRO A 59 -3.30 6.03 -9.50
N ALA A 60 -2.10 5.69 -8.97
CA ALA A 60 -1.95 5.43 -7.56
C ALA A 60 -2.09 6.71 -6.73
N ARG A 61 -2.62 6.58 -5.52
CA ARG A 61 -2.90 7.71 -4.62
C ARG A 61 -2.40 7.41 -3.23
N TYR A 62 -1.61 8.31 -2.68
CA TYR A 62 -1.31 8.31 -1.25
C TYR A 62 -2.55 8.70 -0.45
N ALA A 63 -2.79 8.00 0.64
CA ALA A 63 -3.87 8.25 1.58
C ALA A 63 -3.25 8.37 2.99
N PRO A 64 -3.06 9.60 3.49
CA PRO A 64 -2.60 9.83 4.85
C PRO A 64 -3.71 9.47 5.86
N ASP A 65 -3.31 9.07 7.06
CA ASP A 65 -4.17 8.65 8.16
C ASP A 65 -5.22 7.63 7.72
N ALA A 66 -4.85 6.80 6.75
CA ALA A 66 -5.76 5.87 6.14
C ALA A 66 -6.13 4.80 7.16
N ARG A 67 -7.27 5.05 7.80
CA ARG A 67 -8.10 4.06 8.51
C ARG A 67 -8.69 3.06 7.51
N VAL A 68 -7.88 2.59 6.56
CA VAL A 68 -8.19 1.51 5.59
C VAL A 68 -8.90 0.35 6.26
N PRO A 69 -8.44 -0.14 7.42
CA PRO A 69 -9.07 -1.29 8.05
C PRO A 69 -10.45 -1.00 8.66
N GLU A 70 -10.83 0.27 8.84
CA GLU A 70 -12.07 0.70 9.49
C GLU A 70 -13.18 0.99 8.46
N ASN A 71 -12.85 1.02 7.17
CA ASN A 71 -13.84 1.21 6.12
C ASN A 71 -14.56 -0.13 5.82
N PRO A 72 -15.88 -0.23 6.01
CA PRO A 72 -16.63 -1.48 5.84
C PRO A 72 -16.64 -2.03 4.40
N GLY A 73 -16.36 -1.20 3.40
CA GLY A 73 -16.24 -1.62 2.01
C GLY A 73 -14.92 -2.33 1.68
N ARG A 74 -13.92 -2.26 2.58
CA ARG A 74 -12.57 -2.77 2.35
C ARG A 74 -12.34 -4.08 3.08
N ARG A 75 -12.02 -5.12 2.32
CA ARG A 75 -11.73 -6.46 2.84
C ARG A 75 -10.23 -6.70 2.82
N MET A 76 -9.69 -7.28 3.88
CA MET A 76 -8.30 -7.73 3.87
C MET A 76 -8.18 -8.89 2.87
N ILE A 77 -7.26 -8.76 1.93
CA ILE A 77 -6.98 -9.77 0.89
C ILE A 77 -5.58 -10.37 1.02
N HIS A 78 -4.68 -9.69 1.75
CA HIS A 78 -3.38 -10.21 2.10
C HIS A 78 -3.03 -9.80 3.53
N CYS A 79 -2.64 -10.78 4.35
CA CYS A 79 -2.07 -10.59 5.67
C CYS A 79 -0.63 -11.10 5.62
N PRO A 80 0.37 -10.34 6.08
CA PRO A 80 1.75 -10.77 6.05
C PRO A 80 2.02 -11.87 7.07
N ASP A 81 2.93 -12.79 6.75
CA ASP A 81 3.47 -13.78 7.70
C ASP A 81 4.44 -13.15 8.71
N SER A 82 4.96 -11.95 8.41
CA SER A 82 5.85 -11.19 9.29
C SER A 82 5.08 -10.43 10.37
N THR A 83 5.76 -10.01 11.43
CA THR A 83 5.17 -9.17 12.50
C THR A 83 4.91 -7.71 12.09
N SER A 84 5.29 -7.30 10.88
CA SER A 84 5.07 -5.93 10.40
C SER A 84 3.83 -5.84 9.51
N PRO A 85 2.89 -4.91 9.78
CA PRO A 85 1.74 -4.67 8.90
C PRO A 85 2.13 -3.93 7.60
N TYR A 86 3.37 -3.45 7.49
CA TYR A 86 3.76 -2.50 6.46
C TYR A 86 4.34 -3.15 5.22
N THR A 87 3.85 -2.68 4.07
CA THR A 87 4.53 -2.85 2.79
C THR A 87 5.69 -1.86 2.72
N PRO A 88 6.91 -2.29 2.33
CA PRO A 88 8.03 -1.37 2.15
C PRO A 88 7.72 -0.29 1.10
N PRO A 89 7.77 0.99 1.44
CA PRO A 89 7.30 2.06 0.55
C PRO A 89 8.16 2.20 -0.70
N ILE A 90 9.50 2.10 -0.59
CA ILE A 90 10.40 2.22 -1.75
C ILE A 90 10.18 1.08 -2.77
N PRO A 91 10.19 -0.21 -2.40
CA PRO A 91 9.83 -1.29 -3.33
C PRO A 91 8.44 -1.14 -3.94
N LEU A 92 7.43 -0.75 -3.15
CA LEU A 92 6.08 -0.51 -3.64
C LEU A 92 6.05 0.62 -4.68
N TYR A 93 6.70 1.74 -4.38
CA TYR A 93 6.83 2.89 -5.27
C TYR A 93 7.43 2.49 -6.61
N LEU A 94 8.57 1.79 -6.61
CA LEU A 94 9.24 1.37 -7.84
C LEU A 94 8.38 0.42 -8.68
N VAL A 95 7.66 -0.52 -8.05
CA VAL A 95 6.75 -1.44 -8.75
C VAL A 95 5.57 -0.69 -9.35
N VAL A 96 4.98 0.26 -8.63
CA VAL A 96 3.87 1.07 -9.15
C VAL A 96 4.35 1.93 -10.33
N CYS A 97 5.48 2.65 -10.19
CA CYS A 97 6.10 3.42 -11.27
C CYS A 97 6.33 2.57 -12.53
N GLN A 98 6.89 1.37 -12.37
CA GLN A 98 7.10 0.43 -13.47
C GLN A 98 5.77 0.05 -14.16
N LEU A 99 4.72 -0.21 -13.37
CA LEU A 99 3.42 -0.63 -13.90
C LEU A 99 2.61 0.48 -14.55
N THR A 100 2.82 1.72 -14.12
CA THR A 100 2.18 2.92 -14.70
C THR A 100 2.99 3.53 -15.83
N GLY A 101 4.21 3.04 -16.09
CA GLY A 101 5.12 3.62 -17.07
C GLY A 101 5.62 5.02 -16.68
N THR A 102 5.64 5.32 -15.38
CA THR A 102 6.11 6.60 -14.84
C THR A 102 7.56 6.47 -14.39
N ALA A 103 8.44 7.36 -14.83
CA ALA A 103 9.80 7.41 -14.32
C ALA A 103 9.79 7.78 -12.82
N PRO A 104 10.53 7.07 -11.96
CA PRO A 104 10.62 7.42 -10.55
C PRO A 104 11.31 8.79 -10.39
N ALA A 105 10.75 9.63 -9.53
CA ALA A 105 11.26 10.95 -9.23
C ALA A 105 11.36 11.13 -7.71
N TRP A 106 12.49 11.68 -7.28
CA TRP A 106 12.77 12.07 -5.91
C TRP A 106 12.87 13.60 -5.91
N THR A 107 12.27 14.24 -4.91
CA THR A 107 12.24 15.70 -4.75
C THR A 107 12.84 16.07 -3.41
#